data_AF-A0A4P8QIA8-F1
#
_entry.id   AF-A0A4P8QIA8-F1
#
_cell.length_a   1.000
_cell.length_b   1.000
_cell.length_c   1.000
_cell.angle_alpha   90.00
_cell.angle_beta   90.00
_cell.angle_gamma   90.00
#
_symmetry.space_group_name_H-M   'P 1'
#
loop_
_entity.id
_entity.type
_entity.pdbx_description
1 polymer ?
#
loop_
_entity_poly.entity_id
_entity_poly.type
_entity_poly.pdbx_seq_one_letter_code
_entity_poly.pdbx_strand_id
1 'polypeptide(L)' 'MKNLLANIKSGSPIFDVEVFGEGFVIVPKRGQEAEFAKMIDELTFHQSDEYAIFPITDGKLGYERATVMPL' A
#
# COMPACT_ATOMS: atom_id res chain seq x y z
N MET A 1 -9.08 7.95 -0.03
CA MET A 1 -8.54 7.69 -1.39
C MET A 1 -9.56 7.00 -2.27
N LYS A 2 -9.81 7.48 -3.49
CA LYS A 2 -10.64 6.75 -4.45
C LYS A 2 -9.78 5.69 -5.14
N ASN A 3 -9.94 4.45 -4.70
CA ASN A 3 -9.51 3.19 -5.30
C ASN A 3 -7.98 2.91 -5.37
N LEU A 4 -7.44 2.24 -4.34
CA LEU A 4 -6.04 1.75 -4.30
C LEU A 4 -5.70 0.85 -5.50
N LEU A 5 -6.61 -0.03 -5.91
CA LEU A 5 -6.39 -0.94 -7.04
C LEU A 5 -6.24 -0.18 -8.37
N ALA A 6 -6.94 0.95 -8.52
CA ALA A 6 -6.74 1.82 -9.68
C ALA A 6 -5.33 2.43 -9.68
N ASN A 7 -4.86 2.95 -8.54
CA ASN A 7 -3.52 3.52 -8.41
C ASN A 7 -2.40 2.48 -8.64
N ILE A 8 -2.62 1.24 -8.19
CA ILE A 8 -1.71 0.13 -8.46
C ILE A 8 -1.56 -0.12 -9.96
N LYS A 9 -2.65 -0.01 -10.73
CA LYS A 9 -2.64 -0.23 -12.19
C LYS A 9 -2.12 0.96 -12.98
N SER A 10 -2.40 2.18 -12.54
CA SER A 10 -1.99 3.41 -13.24
C SER A 10 -0.59 3.90 -12.85
N GLY A 11 -0.01 3.36 -11.78
CA GLY A 11 1.16 3.91 -11.13
C GLY A 11 0.81 5.01 -10.12
N SER A 12 1.68 5.17 -9.13
CA SER A 12 1.53 6.08 -8.00
C SER A 12 2.77 6.97 -7.83
N PRO A 13 2.62 8.24 -7.42
CA PRO A 13 3.77 9.05 -7.01
C PRO A 13 4.32 8.64 -5.62
N ILE A 14 3.56 7.87 -4.83
CA ILE A 14 3.89 7.54 -3.42
C ILE A 14 4.63 6.21 -3.31
N PHE A 15 4.30 5.23 -4.15
CA PHE A 15 4.83 3.86 -4.05
C PHE A 15 5.14 3.28 -5.42
N ASP A 16 6.06 2.33 -5.43
CA ASP A 16 6.26 1.38 -6.52
C ASP A 16 5.44 0.11 -6.26
N VAL A 17 5.17 -0.64 -7.32
CA VAL A 17 4.34 -1.85 -7.30
C VAL A 17 5.13 -3.02 -7.83
N GLU A 18 5.13 -4.11 -7.08
CA GLU A 18 5.59 -5.43 -7.52
C GLU A 18 4.40 -6.39 -7.57
N VAL A 19 4.32 -7.22 -8.61
CA VAL A 19 3.30 -8.27 -8.70
C VAL A 19 3.71 -9.44 -7.83
N PHE A 20 2.79 -9.91 -6.97
CA PHE A 20 3.04 -11.03 -6.07
C PHE A 20 1.87 -12.02 -6.12
N GLY A 21 2.01 -13.06 -6.94
CA GLY A 21 0.92 -14.01 -7.20
C GLY A 21 -0.28 -13.30 -7.82
N GLU A 22 -1.44 -13.42 -7.17
CA GLU A 22 -2.68 -12.74 -7.55
C GLU A 22 -2.82 -11.34 -6.92
N GLY A 23 -1.88 -10.95 -6.05
CA GLY A 23 -1.85 -9.68 -5.37
C GLY A 23 -0.67 -8.79 -5.78
N PHE A 24 -0.43 -7.78 -4.95
CA PHE A 24 0.57 -6.75 -5.17
C PHE A 24 1.36 -6.50 -3.90
N VAL A 25 2.64 -6.19 -4.03
CA VAL A 25 3.42 -5.57 -2.98
C VAL A 25 3.64 -4.11 -3.36
N ILE A 26 3.29 -3.20 -2.45
CA ILE A 26 3.56 -1.77 -2.59
C ILE A 26 4.69 -1.37 -1.66
N VAL A 27 5.66 -0.63 -2.18
CA VAL A 27 6.87 -0.18 -1.46
C VAL A 27 6.97 1.33 -1.60
N PRO A 28 7.23 2.10 -0.52
CA PRO A 28 7.35 3.54 -0.62
C PRO A 28 8.46 3.94 -1.59
N LYS A 29 8.18 4.95 -2.40
CA LYS A 29 9.23 5.63 -3.17
C LYS A 29 10.15 6.37 -2.23
N ARG A 30 11.42 6.48 -2.61
CA ARG A 30 12.42 7.23 -1.84
C ARG A 30 11.95 8.66 -1.60
N GLY A 31 11.88 9.07 -0.33
CA GLY A 31 11.41 10.39 0.09
C GLY A 31 9.88 10.52 0.17
N GLN A 32 9.13 9.43 0.05
CA GLN A 32 7.66 9.37 0.21
C GLN A 32 7.24 8.48 1.38
N GLU A 33 8.17 8.11 2.26
CA GLU A 33 7.94 7.17 3.36
C GLU A 33 6.87 7.67 4.35
N ALA A 34 6.82 8.99 4.62
CA ALA A 34 5.82 9.59 5.50
C ALA A 34 4.41 9.57 4.89
N GLU A 35 4.28 10.00 3.62
CA GLU A 35 3.03 9.92 2.86
C GLU A 35 2.55 8.47 2.72
N PHE A 36 3.46 7.55 2.44
CA PHE A 36 3.15 6.12 2.39
C PHE A 36 2.65 5.62 3.73
N ALA A 37 3.28 5.99 4.85
CA ALA A 37 2.84 5.53 6.15
C ALA A 37 1.44 6.03 6.52
N LYS A 38 1.18 7.32 6.29
CA LYS A 38 -0.16 7.90 6.45
C LYS A 38 -1.19 7.18 5.57
N MET A 39 -0.83 6.87 4.33
CA MET A 39 -1.68 6.14 3.40
C MET A 39 -2.04 4.74 3.93
N ILE A 40 -1.06 3.99 4.43
CA ILE A 40 -1.27 2.66 5.01
C ILE A 40 -2.14 2.72 6.27
N ASP A 41 -1.93 3.71 7.14
CA ASP A 41 -2.80 3.93 8.29
C ASP A 41 -4.24 4.16 7.84
N GLU A 42 -4.49 5.10 6.92
CA GLU A 42 -5.83 5.35 6.39
C GLU A 42 -6.48 4.09 5.79
N LEU A 43 -5.72 3.31 5.03
CA LEU A 43 -6.19 2.08 4.40
C LEU A 43 -6.47 0.94 5.40
N THR A 44 -5.75 0.89 6.51
CA THR A 44 -5.97 -0.13 7.56
C THR A 44 -7.12 0.26 8.49
N PHE A 45 -7.37 1.56 8.69
CA PHE A 45 -8.54 2.04 9.44
C PHE A 45 -9.86 1.86 8.67
N HIS A 46 -9.82 1.78 7.34
CA HIS A 46 -11.01 1.60 6.51
C HIS A 46 -11.08 0.18 5.97
N GLN A 47 -12.05 -0.62 6.45
CA GLN A 47 -12.38 -1.89 5.80
C GLN A 47 -12.78 -1.64 4.35
N SER A 48 -12.19 -2.43 3.44
CA SER A 48 -12.52 -2.44 2.03
C SER A 48 -13.08 -3.81 1.66
N ASP A 49 -14.16 -3.81 0.88
CA ASP A 49 -14.74 -5.03 0.30
C ASP A 49 -14.02 -5.47 -0.99
N GLU A 50 -13.09 -4.65 -1.51
CA GLU A 50 -12.38 -4.90 -2.77
C GLU A 50 -11.00 -5.55 -2.56
N TYR A 51 -10.37 -5.36 -1.41
CA TYR A 51 -9.04 -5.87 -1.12
C TYR A 51 -8.75 -5.95 0.38
N ALA A 52 -7.86 -6.86 0.75
CA ALA A 52 -7.20 -6.90 2.05
C ALA A 52 -5.80 -6.29 1.95
N ILE A 53 -5.37 -5.57 2.99
CA ILE A 53 -4.03 -4.99 3.09
C ILE A 53 -3.29 -5.53 4.31
N PHE A 54 -2.04 -5.94 4.10
CA PHE A 54 -1.17 -6.53 5.12
C PHE A 54 0.13 -5.70 5.18
N PRO A 55 0.19 -4.69 6.06
CA PRO A 55 1.37 -3.85 6.20
C PRO A 55 2.51 -4.57 6.93
N ILE A 56 3.75 -4.23 6.55
CA ILE A 56 4.99 -4.68 7.17
C ILE A 56 5.71 -3.44 7.70
N THR A 57 5.93 -3.39 9.01
CA THR A 57 6.55 -2.24 9.67
C THR A 57 8.06 -2.23 9.44
N ASP A 58 8.66 -1.04 9.45
CA ASP A 58 10.12 -0.86 9.33
C ASP A 58 10.86 -1.05 10.68
N GLY A 59 10.15 -1.49 11.72
CA GLY A 59 10.66 -1.59 13.10
C GLY A 59 10.75 -0.25 13.85
N LYS A 60 10.25 0.85 13.27
CA LYS A 60 10.17 2.18 13.90
C LYS A 60 8.70 2.61 14.04
N LEU A 61 8.32 3.67 13.33
CA LEU A 61 6.97 4.25 13.33
C LEU A 61 6.34 4.19 11.94
N GLY A 62 7.00 3.58 10.96
CA GLY A 62 6.55 3.56 9.57
C GLY A 62 6.35 2.15 9.03
N TYR A 63 6.16 2.09 7.71
CA TYR A 63 5.98 0.85 6.99
C TYR A 63 7.03 0.72 5.90
N GLU A 64 7.68 -0.44 5.87
CA GLU A 64 8.64 -0.80 4.83
C GLU A 64 7.91 -1.13 3.52
N ARG A 65 6.78 -1.82 3.61
CA ARG A 65 5.95 -2.25 2.47
C ARG A 65 4.58 -2.70 2.94
N ALA A 66 3.67 -2.93 2.01
CA ALA A 66 2.41 -3.62 2.28
C ALA A 66 2.05 -4.59 1.16
N THR A 67 1.47 -5.73 1.53
CA THR A 67 0.88 -6.66 0.57
C THR A 67 -0.60 -6.31 0.41
N VAL A 68 -1.07 -6.22 -0.83
CA VAL A 68 -2.46 -5.92 -1.19
C VAL A 68 -3.00 -7.14 -1.94
N MET A 69 -4.01 -7.78 -1.38
CA MET A 69 -4.67 -8.94 -1.97
C MET A 69 -6.08 -8.54 -2.40
N PRO A 70 -6.45 -8.67 -3.69
CA PRO A 70 -7.84 -8.54 -4.11
C PRO A 70 -8.74 -9.56 -3.38
N LEU A 71 -9.99 -9.19 -3.10
CA LEU A 71 -11.02 -10.08 -2.54
C LEU A 71 -11.97 -10.60 -3.62
#